data_AF-A0A849WSH3-F1
#
_entry.id   AF-A0A849WSH3-F1
#
_cell.length_a   1.000
_cell.length_b   1.000
_cell.length_c   1.000
_cell.angle_alpha   90.00
_cell.angle_beta   90.00
_cell.angle_gamma   90.00
#
_symmetry.space_group_name_H-M   'P 1'
#
loop_
_entity.id
_entity.type
_entity.pdbx_description
1 polymer ?
#
loop_
_entity_poly.entity_id
_entity_poly.type
_entity_poly.pdbx_seq_one_letter_code
_entity_poly.pdbx_strand_id
1 'polypeptide(L)'
;MKNRILWVNAILFLFVFNYLIIQKEQLIASGKEIYLELIPMDPRSLLQGDYMNLRYQITTESSLKSEGSEDGFIIANLDVNKIATFRRISSSTDTIGPDEIKIKYRRRGPTVKIATDAFFFQNGQAELYSKAKYGILKVDDDGEVILTGLANKPGEKL
;
A
#
# COMPACT_ATOMS: atom_id res chain seq x y z
N MET A 1 16.36 40.52 -14.54
CA MET A 1 16.94 39.33 -13.86
C MET A 1 15.90 38.54 -13.07
N LYS A 2 15.02 39.19 -12.29
CA LYS A 2 13.94 38.57 -11.50
C LYS A 2 13.06 37.56 -12.30
N ASN A 3 12.67 37.90 -13.53
CA ASN A 3 11.84 37.01 -14.36
C ASN A 3 12.58 35.73 -14.80
N ARG A 4 13.90 35.78 -15.01
CA ARG A 4 14.69 34.59 -15.39
C ARG A 4 14.79 33.61 -14.23
N ILE A 5 14.94 34.12 -13.01
CA ILE A 5 14.94 33.31 -11.79
C ILE A 5 13.59 32.62 -11.59
N LEU A 6 12.49 33.31 -11.88
CA LEU A 6 11.14 32.75 -11.78
C LEU A 6 10.94 31.60 -12.77
N TRP A 7 11.36 31.76 -14.04
CA TRP A 7 11.29 30.70 -15.04
C TRP A 7 12.17 29.50 -14.71
N VAL A 8 13.39 29.71 -14.22
CA VAL A 8 14.29 28.62 -13.81
C VAL A 8 13.68 27.81 -12.66
N ASN A 9 13.10 28.47 -11.66
CA ASN A 9 12.42 27.78 -10.55
C ASN A 9 11.18 27.02 -11.05
N ALA A 10 10.39 27.60 -11.95
CA ALA A 10 9.21 26.93 -12.50
C ALA A 10 9.60 25.66 -13.28
N ILE A 11 10.65 25.73 -14.10
CA ILE A 11 11.17 24.56 -14.84
C ILE A 11 11.70 23.51 -13.87
N LEU A 12 12.46 23.91 -12.84
CA LEU A 12 12.98 22.99 -11.84
C LEU A 12 11.84 22.28 -11.09
N PHE A 13 10.80 23.02 -10.69
CA PHE A 13 9.64 22.46 -10.02
C PHE A 13 8.90 21.46 -10.92
N LEU A 14 8.66 21.81 -12.18
CA LEU A 14 8.06 20.90 -13.16
C LEU A 14 8.90 19.63 -13.34
N PHE A 15 10.22 19.75 -13.45
CA PHE A 15 11.10 18.60 -13.61
C PHE A 15 11.03 17.64 -12.42
N VAL A 16 11.16 18.17 -11.19
CA VAL A 16 11.08 17.37 -9.96
C VAL A 16 9.71 16.69 -9.84
N PHE A 17 8.62 17.42 -10.09
CA PHE A 17 7.27 16.87 -9.99
C PHE A 17 7.02 15.75 -11.01
N ASN A 18 7.42 15.94 -12.26
CA ASN A 18 7.29 14.92 -13.30
C ASN A 18 8.15 13.68 -12.99
N TYR A 19 9.36 13.87 -12.47
CA TYR A 19 10.20 12.76 -12.05
C TYR A 19 9.53 11.92 -10.95
N LEU A 20 8.92 12.56 -9.96
CA LEU A 20 8.19 11.87 -8.88
C LEU A 20 6.97 11.10 -9.42
N ILE A 21 6.25 11.65 -10.40
CA ILE A 21 5.13 10.95 -11.05
C ILE A 21 5.63 9.69 -11.75
N ILE A 22 6.67 9.80 -12.58
CA ILE A 22 7.23 8.68 -13.33
C ILE A 22 7.66 7.56 -12.39
N GLN A 23 8.29 7.88 -11.26
CA GLN A 23 8.68 6.89 -10.26
C GLN A 23 7.47 6.11 -9.69
N LYS A 24 6.36 6.80 -9.43
CA LYS A 24 5.13 6.17 -8.91
C LYS A 24 4.41 5.34 -9.97
N GLU A 25 4.36 5.82 -11.21
CA GLU A 25 3.82 5.07 -12.36
C GLU A 25 4.64 3.80 -12.63
N GLN A 26 5.97 3.88 -12.55
CA GLN A 26 6.85 2.72 -12.66
C GLN A 26 6.53 1.67 -11.59
N LEU A 27 6.36 2.06 -10.33
CA LEU A 27 5.96 1.14 -9.26
C LEU A 27 4.60 0.47 -9.55
N ILE A 28 3.62 1.19 -10.10
CA ILE A 28 2.33 0.61 -10.48
C ILE A 28 2.48 -0.38 -11.65
N ALA A 29 3.32 -0.05 -12.62
CA ALA A 29 3.51 -0.83 -13.84
C ALA A 29 4.39 -2.08 -13.63
N SER A 30 5.54 -1.94 -13.00
CA SER A 30 6.52 -3.03 -12.80
C SER A 30 6.39 -3.73 -11.44
N GLY A 31 5.65 -3.17 -10.49
CA GLY A 31 5.45 -3.77 -9.18
C GLY A 31 4.76 -5.13 -9.26
N LYS A 32 5.19 -6.03 -8.39
CA LYS A 32 4.57 -7.35 -8.21
C LYS A 32 3.18 -7.14 -7.62
N GLU A 33 2.16 -7.68 -8.27
CA GLU A 33 0.80 -7.63 -7.76
C GLU A 33 0.61 -8.68 -6.67
N ILE A 34 0.11 -8.24 -5.51
CA ILE A 34 -0.14 -9.08 -4.34
C ILE A 34 -1.52 -8.76 -3.77
N TYR A 35 -2.11 -9.77 -3.13
CA TYR A 35 -3.40 -9.65 -2.45
C TYR A 35 -3.16 -9.71 -0.95
N LEU A 36 -3.62 -8.69 -0.23
CA LEU A 36 -3.61 -8.69 1.23
C LEU A 36 -5.03 -8.80 1.75
N GLU A 37 -5.24 -9.76 2.66
CA GLU A 37 -6.53 -9.97 3.32
C GLU A 37 -6.90 -8.76 4.18
N LEU A 38 -8.13 -8.30 3.97
CA LEU A 38 -8.75 -7.21 4.70
C LEU A 38 -9.56 -7.76 5.87
N ILE A 39 -9.41 -7.13 7.01
CA ILE A 39 -10.32 -7.31 8.14
C ILE A 39 -11.61 -6.57 7.79
N PRO A 40 -12.79 -7.18 7.97
CA PRO A 40 -14.06 -6.51 7.71
C PRO A 40 -14.16 -5.22 8.53
N MET A 41 -14.29 -4.08 7.86
CA MET A 41 -14.54 -2.78 8.49
C MET A 41 -15.63 -2.05 7.73
N ASP A 42 -16.57 -1.46 8.46
CA ASP A 42 -17.71 -0.76 7.85
C ASP A 42 -17.27 0.51 7.08
N PRO A 43 -17.73 0.70 5.83
CA PRO A 43 -17.28 1.76 4.92
C PRO A 43 -18.02 3.10 5.10
N ARG A 44 -18.49 3.44 6.31
CA ARG A 44 -19.36 4.63 6.49
C ARG A 44 -18.63 5.81 7.11
N SER A 45 -18.50 6.89 6.35
CA SER A 45 -18.31 8.25 6.88
C SER A 45 -19.31 9.19 6.22
N LEU A 46 -20.18 9.78 7.04
CA LEU A 46 -21.35 10.54 6.59
C LEU A 46 -21.00 11.90 5.95
N LEU A 47 -19.80 12.44 6.25
CA LEU A 47 -19.45 13.83 5.95
C LEU A 47 -18.37 13.98 4.88
N GLN A 48 -17.61 12.92 4.59
CA GLN A 48 -16.41 12.99 3.74
C GLN A 48 -16.58 12.31 2.37
N GLY A 49 -17.77 11.77 2.10
CA GLY A 49 -18.08 10.94 0.93
C GLY A 49 -17.91 9.44 1.21
N ASP A 50 -18.23 8.64 0.19
CA ASP A 50 -18.15 7.18 0.28
C ASP A 50 -16.69 6.68 0.21
N TYR A 51 -16.19 6.13 1.31
CA TYR A 51 -14.87 5.49 1.38
C TYR A 51 -14.88 4.28 2.31
N MET A 52 -14.00 3.32 2.06
CA MET A 52 -13.83 2.13 2.90
C MET A 52 -12.53 2.24 3.69
N ASN A 53 -12.63 2.12 5.01
CA ASN A 53 -11.46 1.94 5.87
C ASN A 53 -10.84 0.58 5.59
N LEU A 54 -9.53 0.56 5.40
CA LEU A 54 -8.75 -0.64 5.15
C LEU A 54 -7.93 -0.98 6.38
N ARG A 55 -8.06 -2.23 6.81
CA ARG A 55 -7.17 -2.81 7.80
C ARG A 55 -6.74 -4.17 7.29
N TYR A 56 -5.44 -4.36 7.12
CA TYR A 56 -4.92 -5.62 6.62
C TYR A 56 -4.64 -6.58 7.78
N GLN A 57 -4.99 -7.85 7.62
CA GLN A 57 -4.71 -8.86 8.64
C GLN A 57 -3.21 -8.91 8.99
N ILE A 58 -2.35 -8.82 7.98
CA ILE A 58 -0.88 -8.81 8.13
C ILE A 58 -0.38 -7.69 9.06
N THR A 59 -1.04 -6.52 9.06
CA THR A 59 -0.65 -5.39 9.92
C THR A 59 -1.00 -5.61 11.38
N THR A 60 -2.08 -6.36 11.64
CA THR A 60 -2.48 -6.70 13.01
C THR A 60 -1.50 -7.72 13.59
N GLU A 61 -1.18 -8.76 12.83
CA GLU A 61 -0.19 -9.77 13.24
C GLU A 61 1.21 -9.18 13.42
N SER A 62 1.63 -8.26 12.54
CA SER A 62 2.92 -7.59 12.66
C SER A 62 2.95 -6.63 13.86
N SER A 63 1.86 -5.91 14.15
CA SER A 63 1.81 -4.99 15.30
C SER A 63 1.98 -5.73 16.63
N LEU A 64 1.49 -6.97 16.72
CA LEU A 64 1.62 -7.82 17.91
C LEU A 64 3.04 -8.35 18.12
N LYS A 65 3.83 -8.48 17.04
CA LYS A 65 5.18 -9.08 17.07
C LYS A 65 6.31 -8.06 16.91
N SER A 66 5.99 -6.79 16.67
CA SER A 66 6.97 -5.72 16.51
C SER A 66 7.39 -5.17 17.89
N GLU A 67 8.52 -5.64 18.41
CA GLU A 67 9.06 -5.23 19.71
C GLU A 67 9.83 -3.89 19.69
N GLY A 68 10.02 -3.24 18.53
CA GLY A 68 10.82 -2.02 18.39
C GLY A 68 10.06 -0.83 17.78
N SER A 69 10.33 0.39 18.23
CA SER A 69 9.57 1.60 17.83
C SER A 69 9.84 2.12 16.41
N GLU A 70 10.67 1.42 15.63
CA GLU A 70 11.18 1.88 14.33
C GLU A 70 10.37 1.32 13.13
N ASP A 71 10.47 2.05 12.01
CA ASP A 71 10.03 1.58 10.70
C ASP A 71 10.85 0.33 10.29
N GLY A 72 10.26 -0.53 9.47
CA GLY A 72 10.92 -1.77 9.07
C GLY A 72 10.26 -2.46 7.90
N PHE A 73 10.60 -3.74 7.73
CA PHE A 73 10.10 -4.58 6.67
C PHE A 73 9.34 -5.78 7.24
N ILE A 74 8.14 -6.02 6.72
CA ILE A 74 7.42 -7.27 6.90
C ILE A 74 7.85 -8.19 5.77
N ILE A 75 8.33 -9.38 6.12
CA ILE A 75 8.57 -10.45 5.16
C ILE A 75 7.30 -11.29 5.13
N ALA A 76 6.69 -11.35 3.95
CA ALA A 76 5.50 -12.13 3.69
C ALA A 76 5.80 -13.26 2.72
N ASN A 77 5.17 -14.42 2.93
CA ASN A 77 5.21 -15.49 1.95
C ASN A 77 4.10 -15.27 0.92
N LEU A 78 4.43 -15.42 -0.36
CA LEU A 78 3.49 -15.26 -1.46
C LEU A 78 3.04 -16.64 -1.96
N ASP A 79 1.74 -16.92 -1.83
CA ASP A 79 1.14 -18.14 -2.37
C ASP A 79 0.95 -18.08 -3.90
N VAL A 80 0.62 -19.21 -4.52
CA VAL A 80 0.27 -19.36 -5.95
C VAL A 80 -0.85 -18.41 -6.36
N ASN A 81 -1.79 -18.13 -5.45
CA ASN A 81 -2.87 -17.17 -5.66
C ASN A 81 -2.46 -15.70 -5.46
N LYS A 82 -1.17 -15.42 -5.31
CA LYS A 82 -0.59 -14.11 -4.99
C LYS A 82 -1.09 -13.53 -3.65
N ILE A 83 -1.59 -14.36 -2.74
CA ILE A 83 -1.99 -13.94 -1.40
C ILE A 83 -0.74 -13.86 -0.54
N ALA A 84 -0.50 -12.70 0.08
CA ALA A 84 0.65 -12.47 0.94
C ALA A 84 0.29 -12.71 2.41
N THR A 85 0.99 -13.66 3.04
CA THR A 85 0.77 -14.06 4.44
C THR A 85 1.95 -13.65 5.32
N PHE A 86 1.67 -13.21 6.56
CA PHE A 86 2.71 -12.77 7.48
C PHE A 86 3.68 -13.92 7.80
N ARG A 87 4.99 -13.69 7.69
CA ARG A 87 6.01 -14.64 8.17
C ARG A 87 6.81 -14.09 9.33
N ARG A 88 7.49 -12.96 9.13
CA ARG A 88 8.38 -12.34 10.13
C ARG A 88 8.55 -10.84 9.88
N ILE A 89 9.12 -10.15 10.87
CA ILE A 89 9.57 -8.76 10.74
C ILE A 89 11.10 -8.77 10.62
N SER A 90 11.64 -7.92 9.76
CA SER A 90 13.07 -7.63 9.72
C SER A 90 13.30 -6.12 9.71
N SER A 91 14.32 -5.68 10.44
CA SER A 91 14.78 -4.28 10.44
C SER A 91 15.78 -4.00 9.31
N SER A 92 16.32 -5.05 8.67
CA SER A 92 17.27 -4.95 7.57
C SER A 92 16.63 -5.38 6.24
N THR A 93 17.20 -4.89 5.14
CA THR A 93 16.94 -5.39 3.78
C THR A 93 17.63 -6.76 3.61
N ASP A 94 17.21 -7.74 4.39
CA ASP A 94 17.73 -9.10 4.30
C ASP A 94 17.44 -9.71 2.92
N THR A 95 18.29 -10.64 2.50
CA THR A 95 17.99 -11.56 1.40
C THR A 95 16.71 -12.32 1.69
N ILE A 96 15.70 -12.06 0.86
CA ILE A 96 14.41 -12.75 0.83
C ILE A 96 14.53 -14.07 0.05
N GLY A 97 13.78 -15.08 0.48
CA GLY A 97 13.64 -16.32 -0.28
C GLY A 97 12.90 -16.13 -1.62
N PRO A 98 12.93 -17.12 -2.53
CA PRO A 98 12.33 -17.00 -3.87
C PRO A 98 10.81 -16.72 -3.84
N ASP A 99 10.11 -17.25 -2.84
CA ASP A 99 8.66 -17.07 -2.65
C ASP A 99 8.32 -16.04 -1.57
N GLU A 100 9.30 -15.25 -1.14
CA GLU A 100 9.12 -14.20 -0.15
C GLU A 100 9.07 -12.84 -0.83
N ILE A 101 8.28 -11.95 -0.23
CA ILE A 101 8.25 -10.54 -0.58
C ILE A 101 8.53 -9.72 0.67
N LYS A 102 9.20 -8.58 0.48
CA LYS A 102 9.33 -7.57 1.53
C LYS A 102 8.29 -6.49 1.34
N ILE A 103 7.65 -6.10 2.43
CA ILE A 103 6.66 -5.03 2.48
C ILE A 103 7.14 -4.04 3.53
N LYS A 104 7.48 -2.84 3.10
CA LYS A 104 7.86 -1.77 3.99
C LYS A 104 6.63 -1.32 4.77
N TYR A 105 6.77 -1.26 6.09
CA TYR A 105 5.74 -0.73 6.97
C TYR A 105 6.22 0.54 7.64
N ARG A 106 5.27 1.38 8.03
CA ARG A 106 5.53 2.56 8.85
C ARG A 106 4.86 2.41 10.19
N ARG A 107 5.59 2.66 11.28
CA ARG A 107 5.02 2.65 12.62
C ARG A 107 4.40 4.02 12.93
N ARG A 108 3.15 4.01 13.40
CA ARG A 108 2.41 5.18 13.87
C ARG A 108 1.86 4.85 15.25
N GLY A 109 2.68 5.08 16.27
CA GLY A 109 2.38 4.71 17.66
C GLY A 109 2.23 3.19 17.83
N PRO A 110 1.09 2.70 18.38
CA PRO A 110 0.88 1.27 18.56
C PRO A 110 0.51 0.54 17.26
N THR A 111 0.22 1.27 16.18
CA THR A 111 -0.26 0.68 14.92
C THR A 111 0.83 0.62 13.87
N VAL A 112 0.93 -0.52 13.19
CA VAL A 112 1.71 -0.68 11.97
C VAL A 112 0.82 -0.37 10.76
N LYS A 113 1.27 0.51 9.87
CA LYS A 113 0.57 0.85 8.63
C LYS A 113 1.36 0.40 7.41
N ILE A 114 0.64 -0.12 6.43
CA ILE A 114 1.14 -0.49 5.10
C ILE A 114 0.30 0.26 4.07
N ALA A 115 0.95 0.83 3.05
CA ALA A 115 0.30 1.58 1.98
C ALA A 115 -0.69 2.66 2.52
N THR A 116 -1.98 2.47 2.28
CA THR A 116 -3.08 3.36 2.70
C THR A 116 -4.06 2.62 3.61
N ASP A 117 -4.70 3.36 4.51
CA ASP A 117 -5.75 2.91 5.43
C ASP A 117 -7.17 3.23 4.93
N ALA A 118 -7.31 3.82 3.73
CA ALA A 118 -8.60 4.09 3.12
C ALA A 118 -8.59 3.92 1.60
N PHE A 119 -9.74 3.50 1.05
CA PHE A 119 -10.04 3.48 -0.39
C PHE A 119 -11.28 4.34 -0.68
N PHE A 120 -11.12 5.37 -1.50
CA PHE A 120 -12.20 6.29 -1.87
C PHE A 120 -12.82 5.87 -3.19
N PHE A 121 -14.16 5.92 -3.27
CA PHE A 121 -14.91 5.53 -4.46
C PHE A 121 -16.07 6.48 -4.72
N GLN A 122 -16.72 6.32 -5.88
CA GLN A 122 -17.85 7.16 -6.24
C GLN A 122 -19.06 6.84 -5.36
N ASN A 123 -19.85 7.86 -5.04
CA ASN A 123 -21.05 7.69 -4.23
C ASN A 123 -21.99 6.63 -4.83
N GLY A 124 -22.51 5.74 -3.99
CA GLY A 124 -23.40 4.64 -4.39
C GLY A 124 -22.70 3.30 -4.66
N GLN A 125 -21.36 3.26 -4.64
CA GLN A 125 -20.59 2.01 -4.79
C GLN A 125 -20.27 1.33 -3.46
N ALA A 126 -20.78 1.85 -2.34
CA ALA A 126 -20.50 1.33 -1.00
C ALA A 126 -20.88 -0.16 -0.84
N GLU A 127 -22.00 -0.60 -1.42
CA GLU A 127 -22.43 -2.00 -1.35
C GLU A 127 -21.57 -2.92 -2.24
N LEU A 128 -20.97 -2.38 -3.30
CA LEU A 128 -20.04 -3.13 -4.15
C LEU A 128 -18.74 -3.37 -3.39
N TYR A 129 -18.14 -2.29 -2.86
CA TYR A 129 -16.85 -2.36 -2.19
C TYR A 129 -16.91 -2.96 -0.78
N SER A 130 -18.05 -2.96 -0.10
CA SER A 130 -18.22 -3.66 1.18
C SER A 130 -18.04 -5.17 1.09
N LYS A 131 -18.14 -5.75 -0.13
CA LYS A 131 -17.89 -7.17 -0.40
C LYS A 131 -16.41 -7.48 -0.60
N ALA A 132 -15.54 -6.47 -0.60
CA ALA A 132 -14.10 -6.67 -0.74
C ALA A 132 -13.53 -7.45 0.45
N LYS A 133 -12.75 -8.48 0.15
CA LYS A 133 -12.02 -9.29 1.13
C LYS A 133 -10.51 -9.11 1.01
N TYR A 134 -10.06 -8.58 -0.12
CA TYR A 134 -8.65 -8.39 -0.43
C TYR A 134 -8.40 -6.98 -0.93
N GLY A 135 -7.31 -6.37 -0.49
CA GLY A 135 -6.70 -5.24 -1.17
C GLY A 135 -5.76 -5.73 -2.26
N ILE A 136 -5.78 -5.07 -3.42
CA ILE A 136 -4.85 -5.33 -4.53
C ILE A 136 -3.71 -4.33 -4.43
N LEU A 137 -2.51 -4.81 -4.14
CA LEU A 137 -1.35 -3.96 -3.94
C LEU A 137 -0.25 -4.28 -4.95
N LYS A 138 0.52 -3.26 -5.30
CA LYS A 138 1.74 -3.35 -6.10
C LYS A 138 2.91 -3.10 -5.16
N VAL A 139 3.85 -4.04 -5.13
CA VAL A 139 5.09 -3.95 -4.34
C VAL A 139 6.30 -3.97 -5.27
N ASP A 140 7.25 -3.06 -5.05
CA ASP A 140 8.55 -3.11 -5.76
C ASP A 140 9.59 -3.95 -5.01
N ASP A 141 10.74 -4.09 -5.65
CA ASP A 141 11.92 -4.75 -5.11
C ASP A 141 12.55 -3.99 -3.94
N ASP A 142 12.07 -2.80 -3.56
CA ASP A 142 12.47 -2.06 -2.36
C ASP A 142 11.49 -2.29 -1.19
N GLY A 143 10.31 -2.84 -1.48
CA GLY A 143 9.22 -3.08 -0.56
C GLY A 143 8.28 -1.90 -0.40
N GLU A 144 8.40 -0.84 -1.20
CA GLU A 144 7.38 0.21 -1.27
C GLU A 144 6.10 -0.37 -1.87
N VAL A 145 4.97 0.03 -1.31
CA VAL A 145 3.67 -0.56 -1.65
C VAL A 145 2.66 0.51 -2.01
N ILE A 146 1.91 0.27 -3.09
CA ILE A 146 0.76 1.09 -3.51
C ILE A 146 -0.48 0.21 -3.62
N LEU A 147 -1.58 0.68 -3.03
CA LEU A 147 -2.90 0.09 -3.25
C LEU A 147 -3.44 0.54 -4.61
N THR A 148 -3.87 -0.41 -5.43
CA THR A 148 -4.38 -0.17 -6.79
C THR A 148 -5.85 -0.56 -6.96
N GLY A 149 -6.44 -1.27 -6.00
CA GLY A 149 -7.84 -1.68 -6.05
C GLY A 149 -8.23 -2.60 -4.92
N LEU A 150 -9.48 -3.09 -5.01
CA LEU A 150 -10.08 -4.02 -4.07
C LEU A 150 -10.62 -5.23 -4.83
N ALA A 151 -10.67 -6.36 -4.17
CA ALA A 151 -11.14 -7.62 -4.73
C ALA A 151 -11.96 -8.41 -3.71
N ASN A 152 -13.01 -9.08 -4.16
CA ASN A 152 -13.73 -10.07 -3.33
C ASN A 152 -12.98 -11.42 -3.33
N LYS A 153 -12.37 -11.76 -4.46
CA LYS A 153 -11.56 -12.97 -4.64
C LYS A 153 -10.26 -12.64 -5.37
N PRO A 154 -9.16 -13.36 -5.11
CA PRO A 154 -7.91 -13.15 -5.84
C PRO A 154 -8.14 -13.26 -7.36
N GLY A 155 -7.64 -12.29 -8.12
CA GLY A 155 -7.79 -12.23 -9.58
C GLY A 155 -9.05 -11.51 -10.09
N GLU A 156 -10.01 -11.15 -9.23
CA GLU A 156 -11.24 -10.45 -9.61
C GLU A 156 -11.33 -9.09 -8.91
N LYS A 157 -10.99 -8.02 -9.65
CA LYS A 157 -11.09 -6.63 -9.16
C LYS A 157 -12.54 -6.15 -9.19
N LEU A 158 -12.94 -5.46 -8.11
CA LEU A 158 -14.24 -4.80 -7.95
C LEU A 158 -14.29 -3.40 -8.58
#